data_AF-A0A9D4E543-F1
#
_entry.id   AF-A0A9D4E543-F1
#
_cell.length_a   1.000
_cell.length_b   1.000
_cell.length_c   1.000
_cell.angle_alpha   90.00
_cell.angle_beta   90.00
_cell.angle_gamma   90.00
#
_symmetry.space_group_name_H-M   'P 1'
#
loop_
_entity.id
_entity.type
_entity.pdbx_description
1 polymer ?
#
loop_
_entity_poly.entity_id
_entity_poly.type
_entity_poly.pdbx_seq_one_letter_code
_entity_poly.pdbx_strand_id
1 'polypeptide(L)'
;MSAHGGPNFLGWHRTYLVLCENAMREKVANVTIPYWDNTLEEALPVPRQSILFSPLFMGTANGQVTEGPFAFWSTPFGPLGRDVGSDRRLMNPNDISAIMSQSIIADITNPNAPEATNMEELHNDVHVYVGHIMSRIESASYDPLFYCHHAFIDYLWEEFRTNQRMRGIDPSRDYPRIVGEQAHQPLASMGLGRLLVIDGINDIFTRRIYRYERRPACVPNSNTCGSQYLRCDWSRQRCVPLIMNQNGPNMPQAMGQTGPPVQVLPWWARQGSNANTNQNQFVFG
;
A
#
# COMPACT_ATOMS: atom_id res chain seq x y z
N MET A 1 -1.48 5.84 22.67
CA MET A 1 -2.32 5.16 21.66
C MET A 1 -1.44 4.08 21.04
N SER A 2 -1.92 2.85 20.88
CA SER A 2 -1.07 1.69 20.53
C SER A 2 -0.83 1.47 19.04
N ALA A 3 -1.06 2.52 18.22
CA ALA A 3 -0.98 2.43 16.76
C ALA A 3 0.44 2.49 16.21
N HIS A 4 1.39 3.09 16.95
CA HIS A 4 2.76 3.35 16.53
C HIS A 4 3.72 3.14 17.71
N GLY A 5 5.01 2.94 17.45
CA GLY A 5 6.06 2.88 18.45
C GLY A 5 6.19 1.53 19.17
N GLY A 6 5.60 0.47 18.64
CA GLY A 6 5.63 -0.85 19.29
C GLY A 6 5.01 -1.97 18.46
N PRO A 7 4.98 -3.20 19.00
CA PRO A 7 4.67 -4.40 18.22
C PRO A 7 3.22 -4.47 17.73
N ASN A 8 2.32 -3.67 18.30
CA ASN A 8 0.95 -3.57 17.83
C ASN A 8 0.80 -2.75 16.54
N PHE A 9 1.84 -2.06 16.04
CA PHE A 9 1.78 -1.25 14.82
C PHE A 9 1.09 -1.96 13.66
N LEU A 10 1.50 -3.21 13.38
CA LEU A 10 0.97 -4.01 12.27
C LEU A 10 -0.49 -4.44 12.52
N GLY A 11 -0.80 -4.95 13.72
CA GLY A 11 -2.14 -5.41 14.09
C GLY A 11 -3.17 -4.28 14.18
N TRP A 12 -2.75 -3.11 14.65
CA TRP A 12 -3.59 -1.91 14.71
C TRP A 12 -3.99 -1.46 13.31
N HIS A 13 -3.01 -1.29 12.41
CA HIS A 13 -3.29 -0.82 11.05
C HIS A 13 -4.06 -1.84 10.22
N ARG A 14 -3.79 -3.14 10.37
CA ARG A 14 -4.62 -4.22 9.80
C ARG A 14 -6.09 -4.07 10.19
N THR A 15 -6.35 -3.88 11.48
CA THR A 15 -7.70 -3.71 12.00
C THR A 15 -8.33 -2.43 11.47
N TYR A 16 -7.58 -1.32 11.44
CA TYR A 16 -8.03 -0.04 10.93
C TYR A 16 -8.43 -0.12 9.44
N LEU A 17 -7.64 -0.80 8.60
CA LEU A 17 -7.96 -1.04 7.20
C LEU A 17 -9.28 -1.78 7.03
N VAL A 18 -9.52 -2.85 7.81
CA VAL A 18 -10.78 -3.60 7.74
C VAL A 18 -11.98 -2.75 8.14
N LEU A 19 -11.84 -1.92 9.18
CA LEU A 19 -12.90 -0.99 9.59
C LEU A 19 -13.22 0.03 8.49
N CYS A 20 -12.19 0.64 7.90
CA CYS A 20 -12.35 1.58 6.79
C CYS A 20 -12.96 0.93 5.55
N GLU A 21 -12.48 -0.25 5.15
CA GLU A 21 -13.01 -0.98 4.00
C GLU A 21 -14.49 -1.34 4.20
N ASN A 22 -14.86 -1.81 5.40
CA ASN A 22 -16.26 -2.12 5.71
C ASN A 22 -17.14 -0.86 5.71
N ALA A 23 -16.66 0.27 6.23
CA ALA A 23 -17.38 1.54 6.15
C ALA A 23 -17.58 1.99 4.69
N MET A 24 -16.60 1.78 3.81
CA MET A 24 -16.77 2.03 2.38
C MET A 24 -17.77 1.05 1.73
N ARG A 25 -17.79 -0.22 2.17
CA ARG A 25 -18.76 -1.22 1.68
C ARG A 25 -20.21 -0.88 2.00
N GLU A 26 -20.46 -0.12 3.06
CA GLU A 26 -21.81 0.43 3.32
C GLU A 26 -22.29 1.38 2.21
N LYS A 27 -21.37 1.93 1.40
CA LYS A 27 -21.67 2.79 0.25
C LYS A 27 -21.52 2.05 -1.08
N VAL A 28 -20.50 1.19 -1.20
CA VAL A 28 -20.20 0.43 -2.42
C VAL A 28 -19.87 -1.01 -2.04
N ALA A 29 -20.86 -1.91 -2.12
CA ALA A 29 -20.82 -3.25 -1.53
C ALA A 29 -19.54 -4.08 -1.81
N ASN A 30 -18.96 -3.95 -3.02
CA ASN A 30 -17.79 -4.72 -3.45
C ASN A 30 -16.51 -3.88 -3.54
N VAL A 31 -16.47 -2.70 -2.91
CA VAL A 31 -15.23 -1.92 -2.85
C VAL A 31 -14.20 -2.65 -2.00
N THR A 32 -12.94 -2.54 -2.43
CA THR A 32 -11.78 -3.03 -1.71
C THR A 32 -10.73 -1.94 -1.66
N ILE A 33 -9.87 -1.99 -0.64
CA ILE A 33 -8.66 -1.16 -0.58
C ILE A 33 -7.56 -1.88 -1.35
N PRO A 34 -7.10 -1.37 -2.51
CA PRO A 34 -5.94 -1.93 -3.20
C PRO A 34 -4.66 -1.60 -2.42
N TYR A 35 -3.65 -2.46 -2.48
CA TYR A 35 -2.33 -2.14 -1.94
C TYR A 35 -1.49 -1.37 -2.96
N TRP A 36 -0.61 -0.48 -2.50
CA TRP A 36 0.40 0.18 -3.32
C TRP A 36 1.79 -0.42 -3.05
N ASP A 37 2.26 -1.28 -3.95
CA ASP A 37 3.64 -1.80 -3.89
C ASP A 37 4.63 -0.72 -4.34
N ASN A 38 5.05 0.11 -3.38
CA ASN A 38 5.94 1.23 -3.62
C ASN A 38 7.35 0.81 -4.08
N THR A 39 7.71 -0.47 -3.99
CA THR A 39 8.97 -0.97 -4.56
C THR A 39 8.95 -0.98 -6.09
N LEU A 40 7.78 -0.92 -6.73
CA LEU A 40 7.67 -0.82 -8.18
C LEU A 40 8.08 0.58 -8.66
N GLU A 41 7.60 1.62 -7.97
CA GLU A 41 8.02 3.01 -8.18
C GLU A 41 9.50 3.21 -7.89
N GLU A 42 10.04 2.59 -6.83
CA GLU A 42 11.46 2.67 -6.47
C GLU A 42 12.39 2.32 -7.64
N ALA A 43 11.98 1.41 -8.51
CA ALA A 43 12.77 0.98 -9.66
C ALA A 43 12.76 1.98 -10.83
N LEU A 44 11.97 3.06 -10.77
CA LEU A 44 11.97 4.11 -11.79
C LEU A 44 13.15 5.08 -11.62
N PRO A 45 13.68 5.66 -12.71
CA PRO A 45 14.66 6.74 -12.63
C PRO A 45 14.13 7.99 -11.90
N VAL A 46 12.84 8.29 -12.08
CA VAL A 46 12.16 9.42 -11.42
C VAL A 46 10.80 8.92 -10.92
N PRO A 47 10.72 8.37 -9.69
CA PRO A 47 9.51 7.68 -9.22
C PRO A 47 8.25 8.54 -9.15
N ARG A 48 8.37 9.86 -8.91
CA ARG A 48 7.25 10.82 -8.97
C ARG A 48 6.58 10.95 -10.35
N GLN A 49 7.21 10.45 -11.41
CA GLN A 49 6.61 10.40 -12.76
C GLN A 49 5.83 9.11 -13.00
N SER A 50 5.74 8.22 -12.00
CA SER A 50 4.88 7.04 -12.05
C SER A 50 3.46 7.45 -12.43
N ILE A 51 2.83 6.62 -13.27
CA ILE A 51 1.41 6.74 -13.60
C ILE A 51 0.52 6.81 -12.36
N LEU A 52 0.96 6.25 -11.22
CA LEU A 52 0.27 6.39 -9.94
C LEU A 52 -0.02 7.85 -9.57
N PHE A 53 0.91 8.77 -9.82
CA PHE A 53 0.76 10.19 -9.53
C PHE A 53 0.26 10.99 -10.74
N SER A 54 -0.70 10.43 -11.46
CA SER A 54 -1.33 11.05 -12.63
C SER A 54 -2.84 11.26 -12.43
N PRO A 55 -3.52 12.01 -13.32
CA PRO A 55 -4.97 12.18 -13.27
C PRO A 55 -5.79 10.87 -13.30
N LEU A 56 -5.19 9.77 -13.75
CA LEU A 56 -5.86 8.47 -13.76
C LEU A 56 -6.00 7.88 -12.35
N PHE A 57 -5.11 8.24 -11.42
CA PHE A 57 -4.97 7.59 -10.12
C PHE A 57 -4.89 8.60 -8.97
N MET A 58 -3.71 8.84 -8.38
CA MET A 58 -3.62 9.64 -7.15
C MET A 58 -3.62 11.14 -7.44
N GLY A 59 -3.39 11.58 -8.68
CA GLY A 59 -3.33 12.99 -9.05
C GLY A 59 -1.95 13.61 -8.82
N THR A 60 -1.91 14.94 -8.79
CA THR A 60 -0.68 15.76 -8.72
C THR A 60 0.27 15.28 -7.64
N ALA A 61 1.55 15.07 -8.00
CA ALA A 61 2.59 14.56 -7.10
C ALA A 61 3.30 15.67 -6.29
N ASN A 62 3.23 16.92 -6.73
CA ASN A 62 3.98 18.04 -6.15
C ASN A 62 3.11 19.30 -6.07
N GLY A 63 2.98 19.85 -4.86
CA GLY A 63 2.08 20.93 -4.53
C GLY A 63 0.66 20.44 -4.26
N GLN A 64 -0.32 21.33 -4.43
CA GLN A 64 -1.73 21.01 -4.25
C GLN A 64 -2.20 19.96 -5.28
N VAL A 65 -2.98 18.99 -4.85
CA VAL A 65 -3.62 18.00 -5.72
C VAL A 65 -4.75 18.66 -6.50
N THR A 66 -4.52 18.90 -7.78
CA THR A 66 -5.42 19.64 -8.69
C THR A 66 -5.98 18.77 -9.82
N GLU A 67 -5.50 17.53 -9.95
CA GLU A 67 -5.92 16.59 -10.99
C GLU A 67 -6.30 15.23 -10.39
N GLY A 68 -7.11 14.47 -11.14
CA GLY A 68 -7.55 13.13 -10.75
C GLY A 68 -8.73 13.07 -9.78
N PRO A 69 -9.06 11.88 -9.26
CA PRO A 69 -10.22 11.64 -8.39
C PRO A 69 -10.19 12.43 -7.07
N PHE A 70 -9.00 12.85 -6.63
CA PHE A 70 -8.79 13.57 -5.37
C PHE A 70 -8.42 15.04 -5.58
N ALA A 71 -8.67 15.57 -6.79
CA ALA A 71 -8.48 16.99 -7.09
C ALA A 71 -9.29 17.87 -6.13
N PHE A 72 -8.65 18.89 -5.57
CA PHE A 72 -9.26 19.86 -4.64
C PHE A 72 -9.87 19.23 -3.38
N TRP A 73 -9.42 18.04 -3.00
CA TRP A 73 -9.86 17.38 -1.78
C TRP A 73 -9.53 18.25 -0.56
N SER A 74 -10.54 18.49 0.29
CA SER A 74 -10.40 19.33 1.49
C SER A 74 -10.17 18.45 2.71
N THR A 75 -9.21 18.84 3.55
CA THR A 75 -8.92 18.18 4.82
C THR A 75 -9.01 19.21 5.96
N PRO A 76 -9.12 18.77 7.22
CA PRO A 76 -8.99 19.66 8.39
C PRO A 76 -7.66 20.43 8.45
N PHE A 77 -6.65 20.02 7.68
CA PHE A 77 -5.33 20.63 7.61
C PHE A 77 -5.13 21.50 6.35
N GLY A 78 -6.21 21.77 5.60
CA GLY A 78 -6.20 22.52 4.34
C GLY A 78 -6.38 21.62 3.11
N PRO A 79 -6.25 22.18 1.90
CA PRO A 79 -6.33 21.39 0.66
C PRO A 79 -5.26 20.29 0.63
N LEU A 80 -5.62 19.13 0.08
CA LEU A 80 -4.69 18.03 -0.11
C LEU A 80 -3.53 18.49 -0.99
N GLY A 81 -2.31 18.27 -0.52
CA GLY A 81 -1.06 18.52 -1.24
C GLY A 81 -0.08 17.38 -0.99
N ARG A 82 0.94 17.29 -1.84
CA ARG A 82 2.01 16.30 -1.77
C ARG A 82 3.35 16.92 -2.18
N ASP A 83 4.45 16.30 -1.78
CA ASP A 83 5.80 16.69 -2.20
C ASP A 83 6.62 15.41 -2.49
N VAL A 84 6.14 14.63 -3.46
CA VAL A 84 6.60 13.26 -3.71
C VAL A 84 8.07 13.25 -4.11
N GLY A 85 8.87 12.60 -3.28
CA GLY A 85 10.30 12.38 -3.47
C GLY A 85 11.19 13.59 -3.18
N SER A 86 10.72 14.56 -2.38
CA SER A 86 11.58 15.64 -1.88
C SER A 86 12.44 15.22 -0.69
N ASP A 87 11.97 14.26 0.10
CA ASP A 87 12.66 13.72 1.27
C ASP A 87 12.45 12.20 1.35
N ARG A 88 13.33 11.49 2.07
CA ARG A 88 13.34 10.04 2.28
C ARG A 88 13.18 9.24 0.99
N ARG A 89 12.75 7.99 1.10
CA ARG A 89 12.80 7.00 0.02
C ARG A 89 11.65 6.03 0.08
N LEU A 90 11.42 5.36 -1.04
CA LEU A 90 10.58 4.18 -1.12
C LEU A 90 11.31 2.93 -0.61
N MET A 91 10.55 1.89 -0.30
CA MET A 91 11.12 0.57 0.00
C MET A 91 11.75 -0.02 -1.28
N ASN A 92 12.84 -0.74 -1.11
CA ASN A 92 13.53 -1.45 -2.18
C ASN A 92 13.54 -2.98 -1.89
N PRO A 93 13.90 -3.83 -2.86
CA PRO A 93 13.90 -5.29 -2.67
C PRO A 93 14.79 -5.80 -1.52
N ASN A 94 15.88 -5.08 -1.18
CA ASN A 94 16.75 -5.48 -0.08
C ASN A 94 16.05 -5.28 1.27
N ASP A 95 15.25 -4.22 1.43
CA ASP A 95 14.44 -4.02 2.65
C ASP A 95 13.47 -5.18 2.83
N ILE A 96 12.76 -5.56 1.75
CA ILE A 96 11.82 -6.68 1.77
C ILE A 96 12.55 -7.99 2.09
N SER A 97 13.69 -8.25 1.45
CA SER A 97 14.50 -9.43 1.73
C SER A 97 15.00 -9.47 3.18
N ALA A 98 15.36 -8.32 3.75
CA ALA A 98 15.81 -8.20 5.14
C ALA A 98 14.68 -8.56 6.12
N ILE A 99 13.47 -8.01 5.92
CA ILE A 99 12.28 -8.37 6.70
C ILE A 99 11.98 -9.87 6.58
N MET A 100 11.94 -10.42 5.36
CA MET A 100 11.58 -11.83 5.12
C MET A 100 12.63 -12.82 5.65
N SER A 101 13.86 -12.38 5.89
CA SER A 101 14.90 -13.19 6.52
C SER A 101 14.66 -13.41 8.01
N GLN A 102 13.90 -12.54 8.68
CA GLN A 102 13.56 -12.67 10.10
C GLN A 102 12.52 -13.75 10.34
N SER A 103 12.41 -14.25 11.58
CA SER A 103 11.52 -15.38 11.92
C SER A 103 10.42 -15.08 12.91
N ILE A 104 10.58 -14.05 13.75
CA ILE A 104 9.60 -13.68 14.79
C ILE A 104 9.23 -12.20 14.70
N ILE A 105 8.03 -11.83 15.14
CA ILE A 105 7.50 -10.45 15.06
C ILE A 105 8.43 -9.47 15.78
N ALA A 106 9.06 -9.89 16.88
CA ALA A 106 9.98 -9.04 17.64
C ALA A 106 11.16 -8.53 16.79
N ASP A 107 11.61 -9.30 15.80
CA ASP A 107 12.77 -8.94 14.96
C ASP A 107 12.40 -7.99 13.80
N ILE A 108 11.11 -7.67 13.65
CA ILE A 108 10.59 -6.77 12.61
C ILE A 108 9.76 -5.59 13.15
N THR A 109 9.58 -5.47 14.47
CA THR A 109 8.84 -4.38 15.10
C THR A 109 9.60 -3.73 16.25
N ASN A 110 9.26 -2.47 16.54
CA ASN A 110 9.64 -1.80 17.78
C ASN A 110 9.22 -2.61 19.03
N PRO A 111 9.98 -2.52 20.15
CA PRO A 111 11.22 -1.78 20.31
C PRO A 111 12.48 -2.59 19.93
N ASN A 112 12.31 -3.83 19.44
CA ASN A 112 13.40 -4.81 19.34
C ASN A 112 14.13 -4.75 17.99
N ALA A 113 13.41 -4.54 16.90
CA ALA A 113 13.97 -4.63 15.55
C ALA A 113 14.93 -3.47 15.24
N PRO A 114 16.11 -3.74 14.64
CA PRO A 114 16.96 -2.68 14.07
C PRO A 114 16.28 -2.01 12.87
N GLU A 115 16.66 -0.77 12.56
CA GLU A 115 16.07 0.05 11.49
C GLU A 115 15.96 -0.71 10.14
N ALA A 116 16.97 -1.49 9.78
CA ALA A 116 17.01 -2.24 8.52
C ALA A 116 15.95 -3.36 8.38
N THR A 117 15.37 -3.84 9.49
CA THR A 117 14.30 -4.86 9.49
C THR A 117 13.02 -4.38 10.14
N ASN A 118 13.01 -3.18 10.71
CA ASN A 118 11.86 -2.60 11.38
C ASN A 118 10.85 -2.10 10.36
N MET A 119 9.72 -2.80 10.27
CA MET A 119 8.67 -2.48 9.30
C MET A 119 8.06 -1.11 9.52
N GLU A 120 8.01 -0.61 10.76
CA GLU A 120 7.47 0.73 11.05
C GLU A 120 8.41 1.82 10.53
N GLU A 121 9.73 1.68 10.72
CA GLU A 121 10.71 2.67 10.25
C GLU A 121 10.78 2.73 8.72
N LEU A 122 10.83 1.57 8.06
CA LEU A 122 10.81 1.51 6.59
C LEU A 122 9.51 2.08 6.02
N HIS A 123 8.40 1.89 6.72
CA HIS A 123 7.10 2.49 6.39
C HIS A 123 7.09 4.01 6.57
N ASN A 124 7.74 4.51 7.62
CA ASN A 124 7.82 5.95 7.93
C ASN A 124 8.57 6.70 6.83
N ASP A 125 9.63 6.11 6.27
CA ASP A 125 10.35 6.68 5.12
C ASP A 125 9.40 6.92 3.92
N VAL A 126 8.44 6.03 3.67
CA VAL A 126 7.47 6.18 2.58
C VAL A 126 6.44 7.28 2.87
N HIS A 127 6.00 7.43 4.12
CA HIS A 127 5.13 8.55 4.52
C HIS A 127 5.80 9.89 4.27
N VAL A 128 7.07 10.02 4.69
CA VAL A 128 7.86 11.23 4.46
C VAL A 128 8.16 11.43 2.98
N TYR A 129 8.38 10.35 2.22
CA TYR A 129 8.55 10.39 0.78
C TYR A 129 7.35 10.99 0.04
N VAL A 130 6.12 10.74 0.50
CA VAL A 130 4.93 11.40 -0.09
C VAL A 130 4.82 12.87 0.34
N GLY A 131 5.24 13.18 1.57
CA GLY A 131 5.31 14.54 2.10
C GLY A 131 3.97 15.13 2.55
N HIS A 132 3.94 16.44 2.82
CA HIS A 132 2.73 17.16 3.23
C HIS A 132 2.01 16.53 4.45
N ILE A 133 0.72 16.19 4.35
CA ILE A 133 -0.04 15.60 5.45
C ILE A 133 0.31 14.13 5.66
N MET A 134 0.83 13.44 4.63
CA MET A 134 1.29 12.06 4.72
C MET A 134 2.54 11.93 5.61
N SER A 135 3.36 12.98 5.76
CA SER A 135 4.54 12.92 6.63
C SER A 135 4.25 13.11 8.12
N ARG A 136 2.98 13.24 8.52
CA ARG A 136 2.58 13.51 9.90
C ARG A 136 1.56 12.53 10.42
N ILE A 137 1.85 11.93 11.57
CA ILE A 137 1.03 10.88 12.20
C ILE A 137 -0.42 11.34 12.41
N GLU A 138 -0.63 12.58 12.84
CA GLU A 138 -1.95 13.14 13.15
C GLU A 138 -2.82 13.40 11.91
N SER A 139 -2.23 13.44 10.71
CA SER A 139 -2.92 13.89 9.51
C SER A 139 -2.81 12.94 8.31
N ALA A 140 -1.92 11.95 8.33
CA ALA A 140 -1.63 11.12 7.15
C ALA A 140 -2.86 10.42 6.58
N SER A 141 -3.74 9.92 7.46
CA SER A 141 -4.98 9.23 7.05
C SER A 141 -6.01 10.08 6.30
N TYR A 142 -5.80 11.40 6.20
CA TYR A 142 -6.61 12.30 5.37
C TYR A 142 -6.17 12.33 3.90
N ASP A 143 -5.00 11.77 3.54
CA ASP A 143 -4.65 11.47 2.15
C ASP A 143 -5.12 10.03 1.81
N PRO A 144 -5.98 9.82 0.79
CA PRO A 144 -6.44 8.49 0.38
C PRO A 144 -5.31 7.49 0.06
N LEU A 145 -4.11 7.97 -0.29
CA LEU A 145 -2.93 7.11 -0.52
C LEU A 145 -2.48 6.36 0.75
N PHE A 146 -2.79 6.89 1.94
CA PHE A 146 -2.54 6.25 3.24
C PHE A 146 -3.02 4.80 3.27
N TYR A 147 -4.28 4.57 2.87
CA TYR A 147 -4.90 3.25 2.96
C TYR A 147 -4.23 2.26 2.01
N CYS A 148 -3.80 2.71 0.83
CA CYS A 148 -3.10 1.87 -0.14
C CYS A 148 -1.69 1.51 0.34
N HIS A 149 -0.98 2.46 0.94
CA HIS A 149 0.34 2.24 1.54
C HIS A 149 0.26 1.24 2.71
N HIS A 150 -0.66 1.46 3.65
CA HIS A 150 -0.85 0.54 4.78
C HIS A 150 -1.34 -0.85 4.35
N ALA A 151 -2.14 -0.96 3.28
CA ALA A 151 -2.50 -2.25 2.71
C ALA A 151 -1.28 -3.00 2.15
N PHE A 152 -0.25 -2.30 1.66
CA PHE A 152 1.00 -2.93 1.26
C PHE A 152 1.86 -3.36 2.45
N ILE A 153 1.90 -2.57 3.52
CA ILE A 153 2.55 -2.99 4.77
C ILE A 153 1.91 -4.26 5.32
N ASP A 154 0.58 -4.32 5.33
CA ASP A 154 -0.14 -5.50 5.78
C ASP A 154 0.08 -6.73 4.86
N TYR A 155 0.14 -6.50 3.55
CA TYR A 155 0.53 -7.52 2.57
C TYR A 155 1.89 -8.14 2.92
N LEU A 156 2.91 -7.30 3.12
CA LEU A 156 4.27 -7.75 3.47
C LEU A 156 4.27 -8.48 4.81
N TRP A 157 3.49 -8.02 5.79
CA TRP A 157 3.37 -8.72 7.05
C TRP A 157 2.71 -10.10 6.88
N GLU A 158 1.70 -10.26 6.01
CA GLU A 158 1.12 -11.58 5.77
C GLU A 158 2.07 -12.53 5.00
N GLU A 159 2.89 -12.01 4.10
CA GLU A 159 3.99 -12.79 3.49
C GLU A 159 4.98 -13.26 4.56
N PHE A 160 5.37 -12.38 5.49
CA PHE A 160 6.19 -12.75 6.64
C PHE A 160 5.52 -13.85 7.49
N ARG A 161 4.23 -13.69 7.84
CA ARG A 161 3.47 -14.69 8.59
C ARG A 161 3.34 -16.02 7.84
N THR A 162 3.34 -16.00 6.51
CA THR A 162 3.41 -17.21 5.69
C THR A 162 4.78 -17.90 5.83
N ASN A 163 5.88 -17.14 5.81
CA ASN A 163 7.22 -17.67 6.06
C ASN A 163 7.35 -18.27 7.47
N GLN A 164 6.75 -17.64 8.48
CA GLN A 164 6.68 -18.18 9.83
C GLN A 164 6.01 -19.57 9.84
N ARG A 165 4.85 -19.71 9.19
CA ARG A 165 4.15 -21.00 9.09
C ARG A 165 4.98 -22.06 8.39
N MET A 166 5.70 -21.70 7.32
CA MET A 166 6.61 -22.62 6.62
C MET A 166 7.78 -23.09 7.51
N ARG A 167 8.17 -22.28 8.50
CA ARG A 167 9.19 -22.62 9.50
C ARG A 167 8.62 -23.29 10.75
N GLY A 168 7.31 -23.59 10.78
CA GLY A 168 6.64 -24.22 11.92
C GLY A 168 6.34 -23.26 13.09
N ILE A 169 6.38 -21.95 12.86
CA ILE A 169 6.01 -20.92 13.83
C ILE A 169 4.55 -20.54 13.60
N ASP A 170 3.74 -20.53 14.66
CA ASP A 170 2.35 -20.07 14.62
C ASP A 170 2.28 -18.54 14.80
N PRO A 171 1.95 -17.76 13.75
CA PRO A 171 1.93 -16.30 13.83
C PRO A 171 0.92 -15.75 14.83
N SER A 172 -0.15 -16.51 15.14
CA SER A 172 -1.17 -16.10 16.10
C SER A 172 -0.71 -16.23 17.57
N ARG A 173 0.47 -16.80 17.79
CA ARG A 173 1.08 -17.01 19.12
C ARG A 173 2.43 -16.32 19.28
N ASP A 174 2.87 -15.57 18.28
CA ASP A 174 4.19 -14.94 18.22
C ASP A 174 4.18 -13.45 18.61
N TYR A 175 3.25 -13.03 19.48
CA TYR A 175 3.27 -11.65 19.96
C TYR A 175 4.51 -11.41 20.84
N PRO A 176 5.28 -10.32 20.62
CA PRO A 176 6.51 -10.07 21.37
C PRO A 176 6.30 -9.96 22.89
N ARG A 177 7.25 -10.49 23.67
CA ARG A 177 7.25 -10.37 25.14
C ARG A 177 7.69 -8.99 25.62
N ILE A 178 8.62 -8.36 24.91
CA ILE A 178 9.08 -7.00 25.17
C ILE A 178 8.29 -6.10 24.23
N VAL A 179 7.46 -5.23 24.79
CA VAL A 179 6.51 -4.42 24.02
C VAL A 179 6.76 -2.92 24.10
N GLY A 180 7.75 -2.50 24.91
CA GLY A 180 7.96 -1.09 25.21
C GLY A 180 6.83 -0.55 26.09
N GLU A 181 6.03 0.37 25.55
CA GLU A 181 4.96 1.05 26.31
C GLU A 181 3.80 0.12 26.68
N GLN A 182 3.12 0.42 27.79
CA GLN A 182 1.99 -0.37 28.29
C GLN A 182 0.84 -0.48 27.29
N ALA A 183 0.66 0.52 26.41
CA ALA A 183 -0.37 0.50 25.38
C ALA A 183 -0.21 -0.66 24.38
N HIS A 184 1.00 -1.21 24.22
CA HIS A 184 1.27 -2.35 23.33
C HIS A 184 1.15 -3.73 24.01
N GLN A 185 0.73 -3.78 25.27
CA GLN A 185 0.51 -5.05 25.96
C GLN A 185 -0.62 -5.85 25.29
N PRO A 186 -0.52 -7.18 25.17
CA PRO A 186 -1.52 -8.02 24.48
C PRO A 186 -2.97 -7.78 24.89
N LEU A 187 -3.20 -7.57 26.20
CA LEU A 187 -4.53 -7.37 26.78
C LEU A 187 -4.93 -5.90 26.92
N ALA A 188 -4.11 -4.97 26.42
CA ALA A 188 -4.48 -3.56 26.37
C ALA A 188 -5.54 -3.31 25.30
N SER A 189 -6.35 -2.28 25.49
CA SER A 189 -7.29 -1.81 24.46
C SER A 189 -6.51 -1.29 23.25
N MET A 190 -6.96 -1.69 22.05
CA MET A 190 -6.43 -1.16 20.79
C MET A 190 -6.96 0.25 20.49
N GLY A 191 -7.99 0.72 21.21
CA GLY A 191 -8.67 1.98 20.91
C GLY A 191 -9.60 1.92 19.70
N LEU A 192 -9.81 0.72 19.12
CA LEU A 192 -10.74 0.46 18.01
C LEU A 192 -11.91 -0.38 18.51
N GLY A 193 -12.84 0.27 19.22
CA GLY A 193 -13.99 -0.38 19.84
C GLY A 193 -13.60 -1.25 21.03
N ARG A 194 -14.04 -2.52 21.04
CA ARG A 194 -13.77 -3.48 22.12
C ARG A 194 -12.56 -4.38 21.85
N LEU A 195 -11.83 -4.14 20.77
CA LEU A 195 -10.71 -4.98 20.36
C LEU A 195 -9.50 -4.75 21.25
N LEU A 196 -8.83 -5.84 21.60
CA LEU A 196 -7.56 -5.86 22.29
C LEU A 196 -6.42 -5.91 21.29
N VAL A 197 -5.25 -5.47 21.72
CA VAL A 197 -4.00 -5.55 20.93
C VAL A 197 -3.77 -6.95 20.35
N ILE A 198 -3.96 -8.00 21.15
CA ILE A 198 -3.75 -9.39 20.71
C ILE A 198 -4.71 -9.84 19.59
N ASP A 199 -5.87 -9.20 19.44
CA ASP A 199 -6.82 -9.54 18.38
C ASP A 199 -6.23 -9.22 16.99
N GLY A 200 -5.34 -8.22 16.91
CA GLY A 200 -4.72 -7.77 15.66
C GLY A 200 -3.84 -8.83 14.98
N ILE A 201 -3.30 -9.81 15.73
CA ILE A 201 -2.47 -10.89 15.17
C ILE A 201 -3.26 -12.16 14.82
N ASN A 202 -4.59 -12.12 14.94
CA ASN A 202 -5.42 -13.29 14.70
C ASN A 202 -5.44 -13.70 13.22
N ASP A 203 -5.49 -15.00 12.95
CA ASP A 203 -5.56 -15.56 11.60
C ASP A 203 -6.91 -15.32 10.89
N ILE A 204 -7.95 -14.89 11.60
CA ILE A 204 -9.27 -14.63 11.01
C ILE A 204 -9.22 -13.63 9.85
N PHE A 205 -8.34 -12.62 9.95
CA PHE A 205 -8.18 -11.58 8.94
C PHE A 205 -7.93 -12.18 7.55
N THR A 206 -6.90 -13.01 7.41
CA THR A 206 -6.47 -13.53 6.12
C THR A 206 -7.07 -14.90 5.78
N ARG A 207 -7.73 -15.56 6.73
CA ARG A 207 -8.47 -16.81 6.48
C ARG A 207 -9.94 -16.58 6.11
N ARG A 208 -10.55 -15.47 6.55
CA ARG A 208 -12.01 -15.27 6.44
C ARG A 208 -12.44 -13.87 6.03
N ILE A 209 -11.65 -12.83 6.27
CA ILE A 209 -12.10 -11.44 6.05
C ILE A 209 -11.64 -10.93 4.69
N TYR A 210 -10.35 -11.07 4.36
CA TYR A 210 -9.79 -10.64 3.09
C TYR A 210 -8.69 -11.58 2.61
N ARG A 211 -8.29 -11.38 1.35
CA ARG A 211 -7.12 -12.00 0.73
C ARG A 211 -6.46 -10.99 -0.18
N TYR A 212 -5.14 -11.05 -0.29
CA TYR A 212 -4.40 -10.26 -1.27
C TYR A 212 -4.20 -11.03 -2.57
N GLU A 213 -4.20 -10.28 -3.67
CA GLU A 213 -3.58 -10.75 -4.90
C GLU A 213 -2.05 -10.71 -4.76
N ARG A 214 -1.35 -11.56 -5.51
CA ARG A 214 0.12 -11.59 -5.47
C ARG A 214 0.70 -10.33 -6.08
N ARG A 215 1.89 -9.94 -5.61
CA ARG A 215 2.69 -8.88 -6.23
C ARG A 215 2.89 -9.13 -7.74
N PRO A 216 2.87 -8.08 -8.56
CA PRO A 216 3.04 -8.20 -10.00
C PRO A 216 4.38 -8.83 -10.36
N ALA A 217 4.36 -9.71 -11.36
CA ALA A 217 5.54 -10.36 -11.89
C ALA A 217 5.54 -10.24 -13.42
N CYS A 218 6.74 -10.21 -14.00
CA CYS A 218 6.90 -10.18 -15.46
C CYS A 218 6.21 -11.40 -16.09
N VAL A 219 5.28 -11.15 -17.01
CA VAL A 219 4.59 -12.23 -17.72
C VAL A 219 5.50 -12.71 -18.86
N PRO A 220 5.84 -14.02 -18.92
CA PRO A 220 6.64 -14.56 -20.01
C PRO A 220 6.02 -14.24 -21.38
N ASN A 221 6.86 -13.87 -22.34
CA ASN A 221 6.44 -13.51 -23.70
C ASN A 221 5.47 -12.30 -23.79
N SER A 222 5.42 -11.46 -22.76
CA SER A 222 4.67 -10.20 -22.73
C SER A 222 5.53 -9.08 -22.19
N ASN A 223 5.24 -7.83 -22.58
CA ASN A 223 5.90 -6.65 -22.01
C ASN A 223 5.16 -6.07 -20.79
N THR A 224 4.13 -6.76 -20.30
CA THR A 224 3.28 -6.33 -19.17
C THR A 224 3.54 -7.17 -17.92
N CYS A 225 2.94 -6.74 -16.81
CA CYS A 225 2.99 -7.43 -15.53
C CYS A 225 1.61 -7.89 -15.04
N GLY A 226 0.71 -8.22 -15.98
CA GLY A 226 -0.70 -8.51 -15.66
C GLY A 226 -1.60 -7.26 -15.63
N SER A 227 -0.99 -6.06 -15.57
CA SER A 227 -1.67 -4.77 -15.66
C SER A 227 -1.22 -3.98 -16.89
N GLN A 228 -2.15 -3.25 -17.52
CA GLN A 228 -1.85 -2.31 -18.61
C GLN A 228 -1.07 -1.06 -18.13
N TYR A 229 -0.98 -0.87 -16.82
CA TYR A 229 -0.30 0.27 -16.20
C TYR A 229 1.11 -0.06 -15.72
N LEU A 230 1.52 -1.32 -15.86
CA LEU A 230 2.86 -1.80 -15.57
C LEU A 230 3.51 -2.37 -16.83
N ARG A 231 4.84 -2.32 -16.84
CA ARG A 231 5.68 -3.04 -17.81
C ARG A 231 6.73 -3.87 -17.10
N CYS A 232 7.21 -4.91 -17.78
CA CYS A 232 8.39 -5.61 -17.32
C CYS A 232 9.66 -4.83 -17.66
N ASP A 233 10.55 -4.67 -16.68
CA ASP A 233 11.96 -4.37 -16.88
C ASP A 233 12.74 -5.69 -16.91
N TRP A 234 12.96 -6.21 -18.12
CA TRP A 234 13.66 -7.48 -18.33
C TRP A 234 15.11 -7.49 -17.88
N SER A 235 15.76 -6.33 -17.78
CA SER A 235 17.14 -6.25 -17.29
C SER A 235 17.25 -6.60 -15.81
N ARG A 236 16.19 -6.32 -15.05
CA ARG A 236 16.07 -6.60 -13.61
C ARG A 236 15.09 -7.73 -13.29
N GLN A 237 14.38 -8.24 -14.31
CA GLN A 237 13.23 -9.14 -14.18
C GLN A 237 12.21 -8.65 -13.15
N ARG A 238 11.96 -7.33 -13.13
CA ARG A 238 11.05 -6.67 -12.19
C ARG A 238 9.98 -5.89 -12.94
N CYS A 239 8.79 -5.83 -12.36
CA CYS A 239 7.75 -4.95 -12.83
C CYS A 239 8.04 -3.51 -12.42
N VAL A 240 7.73 -2.58 -13.32
CA VAL A 240 7.82 -1.14 -13.05
C VAL A 240 6.57 -0.45 -13.61
N PRO A 241 6.09 0.63 -12.97
CA PRO A 241 4.96 1.37 -13.47
C PRO A 241 5.31 2.08 -14.78
N LEU A 242 4.29 2.32 -15.60
CA LEU A 242 4.44 3.22 -16.73
C LEU A 242 4.72 4.64 -16.22
N ILE A 243 5.49 5.38 -17.01
CA ILE A 243 5.71 6.81 -16.79
C ILE A 243 4.72 7.58 -17.65
N MET A 244 4.01 8.53 -17.05
CA MET A 244 3.18 9.48 -17.79
C MET A 244 4.06 10.60 -18.33
N ASN A 245 4.19 10.68 -19.66
CA ASN A 245 4.80 11.83 -20.33
C ASN A 245 3.71 12.86 -20.69
N GLN A 246 4.11 14.07 -21.09
CA GLN A 246 3.19 15.16 -21.46
C GLN A 246 2.14 14.78 -22.55
N ASN A 247 2.34 13.68 -23.28
CA ASN A 247 1.46 13.19 -24.35
C ASN A 247 0.62 11.96 -23.96
N GLY A 248 0.55 11.59 -22.68
CA GLY A 248 -0.14 10.38 -22.19
C GLY A 248 0.81 9.30 -21.69
N PRO A 249 0.30 8.13 -21.28
CA PRO A 249 1.14 7.03 -20.80
C PRO A 249 2.06 6.59 -21.92
N ASN A 250 3.34 6.35 -21.61
CA ASN A 250 4.28 5.74 -22.56
C ASN A 250 3.91 4.25 -22.69
N MET A 251 2.77 3.97 -23.35
CA MET A 251 2.28 2.63 -23.61
C MET A 251 3.33 1.90 -24.44
N PRO A 252 3.73 0.67 -24.09
CA PRO A 252 4.49 -0.16 -25.01
C PRO A 252 3.71 -0.22 -26.32
N GLN A 253 4.31 0.23 -27.43
CA GLN A 253 3.68 0.07 -28.74
C GLN A 253 3.42 -1.42 -28.94
N ALA A 254 2.16 -1.85 -28.80
CA ALA A 254 1.74 -3.12 -29.34
C ALA A 254 2.05 -3.05 -30.84
N MET A 255 2.87 -3.97 -31.34
CA MET A 255 3.09 -4.10 -32.77
C MET A 255 1.72 -4.21 -33.46
N GLY A 256 1.31 -3.16 -34.20
CA GLY A 256 0.24 -3.25 -35.19
C GLY A 256 -1.16 -2.74 -34.82
N GLN A 257 -1.34 -1.68 -34.02
CA GLN A 257 -2.65 -0.99 -33.95
C GLN A 257 -2.62 0.38 -34.62
N THR A 258 -3.08 0.44 -35.87
CA THR A 258 -3.46 1.69 -36.57
C THR A 258 -4.93 2.00 -36.29
N GLY A 259 -5.20 2.71 -35.19
CA GLY A 259 -6.51 3.22 -34.83
C GLY A 259 -6.41 4.59 -34.15
N PRO A 260 -7.47 5.43 -34.18
CA PRO A 260 -7.46 6.73 -33.54
C PRO A 260 -7.19 6.60 -32.03
N PRO A 261 -6.54 7.59 -31.39
CA PRO A 261 -6.21 7.54 -29.97
C PRO A 261 -7.48 7.28 -29.15
N VAL A 262 -7.52 6.14 -28.47
CA VAL A 262 -8.60 5.81 -27.54
C VAL A 262 -8.57 6.84 -26.43
N GLN A 263 -9.64 7.65 -26.30
CA GLN A 263 -9.85 8.44 -25.09
C GLN A 263 -9.97 7.47 -23.92
N VAL A 264 -8.89 7.33 -23.14
CA VAL A 264 -8.89 6.57 -21.90
C VAL A 264 -9.68 7.39 -20.88
N LEU A 265 -11.00 7.24 -20.86
CA LEU A 265 -11.81 7.76 -19.75
C LEU A 265 -11.27 7.14 -18.45
N PRO A 266 -10.99 7.95 -17.41
CA PRO A 266 -10.52 7.44 -16.14
C PRO A 266 -11.49 6.39 -15.60
N TRP A 267 -10.96 5.34 -14.96
CA TRP A 267 -11.76 4.22 -14.46
C TRP A 267 -12.87 4.68 -13.50
N TRP A 268 -12.63 5.75 -12.74
CA TRP A 268 -13.59 6.34 -11.80
C TRP A 268 -14.72 7.12 -12.48
N ALA A 269 -14.52 7.61 -13.72
CA ALA A 269 -15.58 8.29 -14.48
C ALA A 269 -16.69 7.33 -14.95
N ARG A 270 -16.43 6.01 -14.93
CA ARG A 270 -17.40 4.97 -15.32
C ARG A 270 -18.34 4.54 -14.19
N GLN A 271 -18.04 4.88 -12.94
CA GLN A 271 -18.86 4.44 -11.79
C GLN A 271 -20.22 5.15 -11.66
N GLY A 272 -20.52 6.11 -12.55
CA GLY A 272 -21.82 6.80 -12.62
C GLY A 272 -22.90 6.08 -13.45
N SER A 273 -22.58 4.99 -14.16
CA SER A 273 -23.58 4.26 -14.96
C SER A 273 -23.34 2.74 -14.94
N ASN A 274 -24.35 2.00 -14.47
CA ASN A 274 -24.49 0.55 -14.49
C ASN A 274 -23.62 -0.26 -13.53
N ALA A 275 -24.16 -0.45 -12.32
CA ALA A 275 -23.83 -1.54 -11.43
C ALA A 275 -24.28 -2.89 -12.03
N ASN A 276 -23.44 -3.54 -12.81
CA ASN A 276 -23.49 -5.00 -13.04
C ASN A 276 -22.29 -5.49 -13.87
N THR A 277 -21.13 -5.67 -13.24
CA THR A 277 -20.09 -6.61 -13.71
C THR A 277 -19.18 -7.03 -12.56
N ASN A 278 -19.06 -8.34 -12.35
CA ASN A 278 -18.18 -9.02 -11.40
C ASN A 278 -16.68 -8.92 -11.77
N GLN A 279 -16.13 -7.70 -11.92
CA GLN A 279 -14.71 -7.49 -12.26
C GLN A 279 -14.02 -6.40 -11.41
N ASN A 280 -14.36 -6.28 -10.13
CA ASN A 280 -13.67 -5.35 -9.22
C ASN A 280 -12.62 -6.08 -8.38
N GLN A 281 -11.59 -6.63 -9.04
CA GLN A 281 -10.30 -6.88 -8.40
C GLN A 281 -9.34 -5.84 -8.94
N PHE A 282 -9.13 -4.77 -8.18
CA PHE A 282 -8.13 -3.76 -8.52
C PHE A 282 -6.88 -4.05 -7.69
N VAL A 283 -5.83 -4.45 -8.39
CA VAL A 283 -4.45 -4.39 -7.89
C VAL A 283 -3.89 -3.06 -8.37
N PHE A 284 -3.29 -2.26 -7.48
CA PHE A 284 -2.30 -1.29 -7.95
C PHE A 284 -0.99 -2.04 -8.13
N GLY A 285 -0.92 -2.68 -9.29
CA GLY A 285 0.11 -3.61 -9.69
C GLY A 285 -0.32 -4.38 -10.93
#